data_AF-A0A7S7NXS9-F1
#
_entry.id   AF-A0A7S7NXS9-F1
#
_cell.length_a   1.000
_cell.length_b   1.000
_cell.length_c   1.000
_cell.angle_alpha   90.00
_cell.angle_beta   90.00
_cell.angle_gamma   90.00
#
_symmetry.space_group_name_H-M   'P 1'
#
loop_
_entity.id
_entity.type
_entity.pdbx_description
1 polymer ?
#
loop_
_entity_poly.entity_id
_entity_poly.type
_entity_poly.pdbx_seq_one_letter_code
_entity_poly.pdbx_strand_id
1 'polypeptide(L)'
;MTKLCDVFLSQGETGFTDVLRSVSMSRLRTFQIYEHIKVRTRLVKLNSENLRKAAPRLWARLSEQDEDLAADLSQAILVSHLDMIIAALDLLGVPHQDGFFAKDADVSTYLTEGWQQRAFDALKGKYPAAVLKFYLNHLAVETGHSDVVFEPQL
;
A
#
# COMPACT_ATOMS: atom_id res chain seq x y z
N MET A 1 0.26 -8.76 16.17
CA MET A 1 0.85 -8.61 14.83
C MET A 1 -0.23 -8.10 13.90
N THR A 2 -0.06 -6.89 13.39
CA THR A 2 -0.92 -6.24 12.40
C THR A 2 -0.95 -7.05 11.09
N LYS A 3 -2.11 -7.14 10.46
CA LYS A 3 -2.28 -7.76 9.13
C LYS A 3 -2.52 -6.73 8.04
N LEU A 4 -2.55 -7.15 6.78
CA LEU A 4 -2.79 -6.23 5.66
C LEU A 4 -4.18 -5.61 5.73
N CYS A 5 -5.21 -6.35 6.17
CA CYS A 5 -6.52 -5.77 6.43
C CYS A 5 -6.45 -4.58 7.40
N ASP A 6 -5.69 -4.69 8.49
CA ASP A 6 -5.54 -3.61 9.48
C ASP A 6 -4.85 -2.37 8.90
N VAL A 7 -3.92 -2.55 7.94
CA VAL A 7 -3.28 -1.44 7.21
C VAL A 7 -4.30 -0.63 6.42
N PHE A 8 -5.28 -1.29 5.79
CA PHE A 8 -6.38 -0.60 5.12
C PHE A 8 -7.35 0.04 6.11
N LEU A 9 -7.75 -0.71 7.14
CA LEU A 9 -8.76 -0.24 8.10
C LEU A 9 -8.29 0.98 8.89
N SER A 10 -6.99 1.10 9.15
CA SER A 10 -6.41 2.29 9.78
C SER A 10 -6.43 3.57 8.93
N GLN A 11 -6.71 3.47 7.62
CA GLN A 11 -6.92 4.65 6.78
C GLN A 11 -8.29 5.30 7.04
N GLY A 12 -9.22 4.56 7.66
CA GLY A 12 -10.64 4.90 7.65
C GLY A 12 -11.25 4.83 6.24
N GLU A 13 -12.57 4.93 6.15
CA GLU A 13 -13.28 4.81 4.85
C GLU A 13 -12.85 5.87 3.84
N THR A 14 -12.63 7.12 4.31
CA THR A 14 -12.18 8.22 3.47
C THR A 14 -10.76 7.98 2.95
N GLY A 15 -9.81 7.65 3.82
CA GLY A 15 -8.43 7.39 3.42
C GLY A 15 -8.32 6.17 2.51
N PHE A 16 -9.10 5.11 2.78
CA PHE A 16 -9.20 3.95 1.89
C PHE A 16 -9.68 4.35 0.48
N THR A 17 -10.71 5.19 0.41
CA THR A 17 -11.22 5.70 -0.86
C THR A 17 -10.16 6.52 -1.60
N ASP A 18 -9.37 7.33 -0.90
CA ASP A 18 -8.29 8.13 -1.49
C ASP A 18 -7.16 7.25 -2.03
N VAL A 19 -6.76 6.23 -1.28
CA VAL A 19 -5.76 5.26 -1.73
C VAL A 19 -6.28 4.47 -2.95
N LEU A 20 -7.55 4.03 -2.96
CA LEU A 20 -8.13 3.35 -4.13
C LEU A 20 -8.17 4.24 -5.39
N ARG A 21 -8.45 5.53 -5.25
CA ARG A 21 -8.48 6.47 -6.39
C ARG A 21 -7.11 6.65 -7.04
N SER A 22 -6.05 6.39 -6.29
CA SER A 22 -4.68 6.54 -6.75
C SER A 22 -4.19 5.38 -7.64
N VAL A 23 -4.98 4.31 -7.77
CA VAL A 23 -4.62 3.13 -8.58
C VAL A 23 -4.60 3.46 -10.08
N SER A 24 -3.46 3.16 -10.72
CA SER A 24 -3.21 3.44 -12.13
C SER A 24 -3.53 2.25 -13.02
N MET A 25 -4.57 2.36 -13.85
CA MET A 25 -4.97 1.29 -14.77
C MET A 25 -3.88 0.94 -15.78
N SER A 26 -3.05 1.91 -16.20
CA SER A 26 -1.93 1.64 -17.12
C SER A 26 -0.83 0.85 -16.41
N ARG A 27 -0.47 1.19 -15.17
CA ARG A 27 0.48 0.42 -14.36
C ARG A 27 -0.02 -1.01 -14.13
N LEU A 28 -1.30 -1.21 -13.80
CA LEU A 28 -1.86 -2.56 -13.67
C LEU A 28 -1.71 -3.41 -14.95
N ARG A 29 -1.79 -2.78 -16.13
CA ARG A 29 -1.56 -3.47 -17.41
C ARG A 29 -0.08 -3.76 -17.66
N THR A 30 0.80 -2.79 -17.39
CA THR A 30 2.26 -2.96 -17.49
C THR A 30 2.74 -4.14 -16.64
N PHE A 31 2.23 -4.27 -15.42
CA PHE A 31 2.55 -5.36 -14.51
C PHE A 31 1.67 -6.60 -14.69
N GLN A 32 0.81 -6.64 -15.71
CA GLN A 32 -0.06 -7.77 -16.04
C GLN A 32 -1.03 -8.23 -14.92
N ILE A 33 -1.29 -7.38 -13.92
CA ILE A 33 -2.22 -7.69 -12.81
C ILE A 33 -3.65 -7.16 -13.04
N TYR A 34 -3.90 -6.40 -14.11
CA TYR A 34 -5.21 -5.79 -14.40
C TYR A 34 -6.39 -6.78 -14.33
N GLU A 35 -6.27 -7.95 -14.97
CA GLU A 35 -7.35 -8.94 -15.00
C GLU A 35 -7.56 -9.60 -13.64
N HIS A 36 -6.48 -9.89 -12.93
CA HIS A 36 -6.52 -10.43 -11.57
C HIS A 36 -7.26 -9.49 -10.62
N ILE A 37 -6.91 -8.20 -10.62
CA ILE A 37 -7.57 -7.18 -9.79
C ILE A 37 -9.04 -7.01 -10.19
N LYS A 38 -9.38 -7.08 -11.48
CA LYS A 38 -10.76 -7.01 -11.95
C LYS A 38 -11.62 -8.14 -11.36
N VAL A 39 -11.09 -9.37 -11.37
CA VAL A 39 -11.75 -10.54 -10.78
C VAL A 39 -11.85 -10.39 -9.26
N ARG A 40 -10.74 -10.04 -8.58
CA ARG A 40 -10.72 -9.90 -7.11
C ARG A 40 -11.71 -8.85 -6.61
N THR A 41 -11.83 -7.73 -7.32
CA THR A 41 -12.76 -6.64 -6.99
C THR A 41 -14.20 -6.91 -7.43
N ARG A 42 -14.45 -8.04 -8.11
CA ARG A 42 -15.75 -8.47 -8.66
C ARG A 42 -16.35 -7.38 -9.56
N LEU A 43 -15.55 -6.87 -10.49
CA LEU A 43 -15.95 -5.83 -11.44
C LEU A 43 -16.05 -6.40 -12.86
N VAL A 44 -17.10 -6.03 -13.58
CA VAL A 44 -17.22 -6.36 -15.02
C VAL A 44 -16.19 -5.58 -15.83
N LYS A 45 -15.92 -4.34 -15.44
CA LYS A 45 -14.92 -3.46 -16.05
C LYS A 45 -14.12 -2.77 -14.94
N LEU A 46 -12.80 -2.96 -14.93
CA LEU A 46 -11.92 -2.27 -14.00
C LEU A 46 -11.50 -0.92 -14.58
N ASN A 47 -11.98 0.16 -13.98
CA ASN A 47 -11.57 1.53 -14.24
C ASN A 47 -11.73 2.35 -12.94
N SER A 48 -11.20 3.58 -12.91
CA SER A 48 -11.24 4.42 -11.71
C SER A 48 -12.65 4.69 -11.20
N GLU A 49 -13.64 4.84 -12.09
CA GLU A 49 -15.03 5.09 -11.72
C GLU A 49 -15.66 3.87 -11.03
N ASN A 50 -15.55 2.69 -11.62
CA ASN A 50 -16.11 1.45 -11.07
C ASN A 50 -15.40 1.03 -9.81
N LEU A 51 -14.08 1.24 -9.71
CA LEU A 51 -13.32 0.98 -8.49
C LEU A 51 -13.78 1.90 -7.36
N ARG A 52 -13.99 3.19 -7.64
CA ARG A 52 -14.56 4.14 -6.67
C ARG A 52 -15.97 3.72 -6.21
N LYS A 53 -16.85 3.31 -7.13
CA LYS A 53 -18.20 2.83 -6.80
C LYS A 53 -18.17 1.55 -5.97
N ALA A 54 -17.14 0.72 -6.14
CA ALA A 54 -16.97 -0.51 -5.38
C ALA A 54 -16.38 -0.30 -3.98
N ALA A 55 -15.83 0.89 -3.67
CA ALA A 55 -15.13 1.15 -2.41
C ALA A 55 -15.93 0.71 -1.16
N PRO A 56 -17.24 1.02 -0.99
CA PRO A 56 -17.98 0.57 0.19
C PRO A 56 -18.04 -0.96 0.34
N ARG A 57 -18.17 -1.69 -0.78
CA ARG A 57 -18.20 -3.17 -0.78
C ARG A 57 -16.82 -3.76 -0.50
N LEU A 58 -15.77 -3.15 -1.04
CA LEU A 58 -14.39 -3.59 -0.78
C LEU A 58 -14.00 -3.34 0.67
N TRP A 59 -14.41 -2.20 1.23
CA TRP A 59 -14.25 -1.88 2.65
C TRP A 59 -14.93 -2.90 3.55
N ALA A 60 -16.20 -3.24 3.29
CA ALA A 60 -16.91 -4.26 4.06
C ALA A 60 -16.17 -5.61 4.08
N ARG A 61 -15.60 -6.03 2.94
CA ARG A 61 -14.80 -7.27 2.86
C ARG A 61 -13.49 -7.18 3.64
N LEU A 62 -12.81 -6.03 3.63
CA LEU A 62 -11.61 -5.81 4.44
C LEU A 62 -11.95 -5.84 5.94
N SER A 63 -13.10 -5.31 6.34
CA SER A 63 -13.61 -5.41 7.71
C SER A 63 -13.95 -6.85 8.11
N GLU A 64 -14.36 -7.68 7.16
CA GLU A 64 -14.54 -9.13 7.31
C GLU A 64 -13.20 -9.91 7.25
N GLN A 65 -12.06 -9.22 7.25
CA GLN A 65 -10.71 -9.80 7.27
C GLN A 65 -10.39 -10.67 6.03
N ASP A 66 -10.87 -10.25 4.85
CA ASP A 66 -10.51 -10.84 3.55
C ASP A 66 -9.06 -10.49 3.18
N GLU A 67 -8.09 -11.25 3.72
CA GLU A 67 -6.64 -11.02 3.52
C GLU A 67 -6.19 -11.20 2.06
N ASP A 68 -6.85 -12.08 1.31
CA ASP A 68 -6.56 -12.24 -0.12
C ASP A 68 -6.91 -10.96 -0.90
N LEU A 69 -8.05 -10.33 -0.55
CA LEU A 69 -8.39 -9.03 -1.10
C LEU A 69 -7.37 -7.97 -0.68
N ALA A 70 -6.95 -7.97 0.59
CA ALA A 70 -5.96 -7.02 1.08
C ALA A 70 -4.63 -7.14 0.31
N ALA A 71 -4.10 -8.35 0.16
CA ALA A 71 -2.88 -8.61 -0.59
C ALA A 71 -2.96 -8.13 -2.05
N ASP A 72 -4.04 -8.46 -2.75
CA ASP A 72 -4.23 -8.08 -4.15
C ASP A 72 -4.41 -6.56 -4.31
N LEU A 73 -5.18 -5.92 -3.42
CA LEU A 73 -5.32 -4.46 -3.43
C LEU A 73 -3.99 -3.77 -3.12
N SER A 74 -3.20 -4.29 -2.17
CA SER A 74 -1.87 -3.79 -1.86
C SER A 74 -1.00 -3.77 -3.10
N GLN A 75 -0.92 -4.89 -3.84
CA GLN A 75 -0.15 -4.93 -5.09
C GLN A 75 -0.63 -3.89 -6.09
N ALA A 76 -1.94 -3.74 -6.29
CA ALA A 76 -2.51 -2.76 -7.21
C ALA A 76 -2.10 -1.31 -6.86
N ILE A 77 -2.08 -0.99 -5.56
CA ILE A 77 -1.65 0.31 -5.05
C ILE A 77 -0.13 0.46 -5.22
N LEU A 78 0.68 -0.49 -4.77
CA LEU A 78 2.13 -0.40 -4.77
C LEU A 78 2.70 -0.20 -6.18
N VAL A 79 2.28 -1.01 -7.17
CA VAL A 79 2.76 -0.85 -8.55
C VAL A 79 2.31 0.46 -9.19
N SER A 80 1.28 1.11 -8.64
CA SER A 80 0.83 2.43 -9.06
C SER A 80 1.71 3.57 -8.53
N HIS A 81 2.56 3.30 -7.52
CA HIS A 81 3.33 4.31 -6.77
C HIS A 81 4.82 3.96 -6.63
N LEU A 82 5.41 3.27 -7.60
CA LEU A 82 6.82 2.86 -7.56
C LEU A 82 7.78 4.04 -7.32
N ASP A 83 7.53 5.21 -7.89
CA ASP A 83 8.40 6.38 -7.70
C ASP A 83 8.41 6.90 -6.25
N MET A 84 7.31 6.68 -5.49
CA MET A 84 7.24 6.98 -4.06
C MET A 84 7.96 5.89 -3.24
N ILE A 85 7.74 4.63 -3.60
CA ILE A 85 8.36 3.48 -2.96
C ILE A 85 9.88 3.58 -3.05
N ILE A 86 10.40 3.83 -4.25
CA ILE A 86 11.84 4.05 -4.50
C ILE A 86 12.37 5.17 -3.61
N ALA A 87 11.72 6.34 -3.61
CA ALA A 87 12.17 7.46 -2.78
C ALA A 87 12.19 7.14 -1.27
N ALA A 88 11.22 6.36 -0.79
CA ALA A 88 11.18 5.93 0.61
C ALA A 88 12.27 4.91 0.93
N LEU A 89 12.54 3.96 0.03
CA LEU A 89 13.59 2.96 0.22
C LEU A 89 14.98 3.57 0.13
N ASP A 90 15.21 4.48 -0.82
CA ASP A 90 16.45 5.27 -0.93
C ASP A 90 16.71 6.05 0.36
N LEU A 91 15.68 6.72 0.91
CA LEU A 91 15.78 7.47 2.15
C LEU A 91 16.13 6.57 3.35
N LEU A 92 15.57 5.37 3.39
CA LEU A 92 15.81 4.38 4.45
C LEU A 92 17.13 3.60 4.23
N GLY A 93 17.79 3.77 3.08
CA GLY A 93 18.99 3.04 2.71
C GLY A 93 18.73 1.55 2.43
N VAL A 94 17.48 1.17 2.14
CA VAL A 94 17.10 -0.22 1.87
C VAL A 94 17.51 -0.59 0.45
N PRO A 95 18.31 -1.64 0.24
CA PRO A 95 18.66 -2.10 -1.11
C PRO A 95 17.44 -2.57 -1.90
N HIS A 96 17.29 -2.06 -3.11
CA HIS A 96 16.20 -2.46 -4.00
C HIS A 96 16.62 -2.34 -5.48
N GLN A 97 15.84 -2.97 -6.35
CA GLN A 97 15.90 -2.77 -7.79
C GLN A 97 14.53 -2.26 -8.26
N ASP A 98 14.46 -1.00 -8.68
CA ASP A 98 13.22 -0.36 -9.15
C ASP A 98 12.03 -0.47 -8.18
N GLY A 99 12.31 -0.42 -6.87
CA GLY A 99 11.32 -0.54 -5.79
C GLY A 99 11.01 -1.98 -5.36
N PHE A 100 11.68 -2.98 -5.93
CA PHE A 100 11.54 -4.39 -5.58
C PHE A 100 12.73 -4.90 -4.76
N PHE A 101 12.44 -5.74 -3.77
CA PHE A 101 13.46 -6.41 -2.97
C PHE A 101 14.00 -7.66 -3.67
N ALA A 102 15.23 -8.04 -3.34
CA ALA A 102 15.72 -9.39 -3.64
C ALA A 102 14.95 -10.42 -2.80
N LYS A 103 14.84 -11.65 -3.31
CA LYS A 103 14.03 -12.73 -2.71
C LYS A 103 14.36 -13.01 -1.23
N ASP A 104 15.62 -12.80 -0.85
CA ASP A 104 16.16 -13.08 0.49
C ASP A 104 16.71 -11.81 1.17
N ALA A 105 16.24 -10.63 0.77
CA ALA A 105 16.69 -9.37 1.36
C ALA A 105 16.20 -9.23 2.81
N ASP A 106 17.13 -9.05 3.75
CA ASP A 106 16.80 -8.72 5.14
C ASP A 106 16.57 -7.20 5.31
N VAL A 107 15.43 -6.74 4.80
CA VAL A 107 15.01 -5.32 4.85
C VAL A 107 14.86 -4.84 6.30
N SER A 108 14.53 -5.76 7.20
CA SER A 108 14.22 -5.50 8.61
C SER A 108 15.37 -4.77 9.33
N THR A 109 16.62 -5.08 8.97
CA THR A 109 17.83 -4.49 9.55
C THR A 109 18.02 -2.99 9.27
N TYR A 110 17.36 -2.45 8.24
CA TYR A 110 17.42 -1.05 7.86
C TYR A 110 16.36 -0.19 8.57
N LEU A 111 15.32 -0.84 9.12
CA LEU A 111 14.15 -0.18 9.70
C LEU A 111 14.37 0.15 11.18
N THR A 112 15.28 1.09 11.45
CA THR A 112 15.63 1.50 12.82
C THR A 112 14.51 2.26 13.53
N GLU A 113 14.60 2.41 14.85
CA GLU A 113 13.60 3.11 15.67
C GLU A 113 13.15 4.44 15.05
N GLY A 114 11.83 4.66 14.96
CA GLY A 114 11.23 5.89 14.42
C GLY A 114 11.30 6.04 12.88
N TRP A 115 11.71 5.00 12.14
CA TRP A 115 11.86 5.08 10.68
C TRP A 115 10.60 5.52 9.93
N GLN A 116 9.41 5.07 10.37
CA GLN A 116 8.14 5.42 9.71
C GLN A 116 7.87 6.91 9.80
N GLN A 117 8.05 7.52 10.98
CA GLN A 117 7.87 8.96 11.17
C GLN A 117 8.88 9.76 10.34
N ARG A 118 10.16 9.37 10.35
CA ARG A 118 11.20 10.04 9.54
C ARG A 118 10.88 10.00 8.05
N ALA A 119 10.49 8.82 7.54
CA ALA A 119 10.12 8.65 6.14
C ALA A 119 8.85 9.44 5.79
N PHE A 120 7.86 9.44 6.68
CA PHE A 120 6.64 10.22 6.50
C PHE A 120 6.94 11.72 6.42
N ASP A 121 7.69 12.27 7.37
CA ASP A 121 8.00 13.71 7.41
C ASP A 121 8.79 14.19 6.19
N ALA A 122 9.74 13.38 5.73
CA ALA A 122 10.54 13.71 4.55
C ALA A 122 9.74 13.68 3.23
N LEU A 123 8.71 12.85 3.14
CA LEU A 123 8.04 12.55 1.85
C LEU A 123 6.59 13.06 1.76
N LYS A 124 5.94 13.41 2.88
CA LYS A 124 4.52 13.85 2.93
C LYS A 124 4.23 15.10 2.10
N GLY A 125 5.24 15.93 1.83
CA GLY A 125 5.09 17.12 0.96
C GLY A 125 5.19 16.83 -0.54
N LYS A 126 5.74 15.67 -0.92
CA LYS A 126 5.99 15.29 -2.33
C LYS A 126 5.00 14.26 -2.86
N TYR A 127 4.46 13.41 -1.98
CA TYR A 127 3.56 12.32 -2.33
C TYR A 127 2.26 12.36 -1.51
N PRO A 128 1.16 11.77 -1.98
CA PRO A 128 -0.10 11.76 -1.25
C PRO A 128 0.05 11.09 0.14
N ALA A 129 -0.25 11.84 1.20
CA ALA A 129 -0.03 11.40 2.58
C ALA A 129 -0.71 10.05 2.91
N ALA A 130 -1.93 9.81 2.41
CA ALA A 130 -2.64 8.55 2.63
C ALA A 130 -1.92 7.35 1.99
N VAL A 131 -1.38 7.52 0.78
CA VAL A 131 -0.63 6.47 0.08
C VAL A 131 0.71 6.21 0.75
N LEU A 132 1.39 7.28 1.20
CA LEU A 132 2.63 7.16 1.95
C LEU A 132 2.42 6.45 3.28
N LYS A 133 1.42 6.85 4.07
CA LYS A 133 1.03 6.16 5.31
C LYS A 133 0.70 4.69 5.06
N PHE A 134 -0.06 4.40 4.00
CA PHE A 134 -0.38 3.04 3.60
C PHE A 134 0.89 2.23 3.33
N TYR A 135 1.81 2.75 2.51
CA TYR A 135 3.05 2.06 2.17
C TYR A 135 3.94 1.80 3.39
N LEU A 136 4.12 2.77 4.28
CA LEU A 136 4.97 2.62 5.47
C LEU A 136 4.41 1.57 6.44
N ASN A 137 3.09 1.46 6.55
CA ASN A 137 2.44 0.41 7.33
C ASN A 137 2.53 -0.96 6.64
N HIS A 138 2.31 -1.00 5.32
CA HIS A 138 2.49 -2.21 4.53
C HIS A 138 3.92 -2.76 4.66
N LEU A 139 4.94 -1.90 4.51
CA LEU A 139 6.33 -2.28 4.65
C LEU A 139 6.62 -2.86 6.05
N ALA A 140 6.08 -2.24 7.11
CA ALA A 140 6.22 -2.78 8.47
C ALA A 140 5.62 -4.19 8.61
N VAL A 141 4.47 -4.45 7.99
CA VAL A 141 3.82 -5.78 8.01
C VAL A 141 4.69 -6.82 7.30
N GLU A 142 5.15 -6.51 6.09
CA GLU A 142 5.96 -7.43 5.29
C GLU A 142 7.32 -7.75 5.92
N THR A 143 7.89 -6.83 6.71
CA THR A 143 9.19 -7.01 7.37
C THR A 143 9.07 -7.45 8.84
N GLY A 144 7.88 -7.81 9.31
CA GLY A 144 7.65 -8.27 10.69
C GLY A 144 7.85 -7.20 11.77
N HIS A 145 7.81 -5.92 11.40
CA HIS A 145 7.95 -4.76 12.30
C HIS A 145 6.60 -4.15 12.72
N SER A 146 5.49 -4.87 12.50
CA SER A 146 4.13 -4.36 12.65
C SER A 146 3.44 -4.84 13.94
N ASP A 147 3.94 -4.39 15.08
CA ASP A 147 3.25 -4.60 16.36
C ASP A 147 2.04 -3.69 16.52
N VAL A 148 2.16 -2.45 16.03
CA VAL A 148 1.12 -1.41 16.05
C VAL A 148 1.12 -0.70 14.71
N VAL A 149 -0.08 -0.34 14.22
CA VAL A 149 -0.21 0.50 13.04
C VAL A 149 0.37 1.88 13.33
N PHE A 150 1.22 2.36 12.43
CA PHE A 150 1.76 3.70 12.47
C PHE A 150 0.70 4.75 12.12
N GLU A 151 0.51 5.67 13.05
CA GLU A 151 -0.22 6.93 12.89
C GLU A 151 0.79 8.09 12.93
N PRO A 152 0.94 8.87 11.84
CA PRO A 152 1.86 9.99 11.82
C PRO A 152 1.55 11.04 12.89
N GLN A 153 2.57 11.50 13.59
CA GLN A 153 2.47 12.68 14.44
C GLN A 153 2.49 13.93 13.54
N LEU A 154 1.53 14.83 13.78
CA LEU A 154 1.35 16.09 13.04
C LEU A 154 2.23 17.21 13.60
#